data_AF-A0ABC8D9X2-F1
#
_entry.id   AF-A0ABC8D9X2-F1
#
_cell.length_a   1.000
_cell.length_b   1.000
_cell.length_c   1.000
_cell.angle_alpha   90.00
_cell.angle_beta   90.00
_cell.angle_gamma   90.00
#
_symmetry.space_group_name_H-M   'P 1'
#
loop_
_entity.id
_entity.type
_entity.pdbx_description
1 polymer ?
#
loop_
_entity_poly.entity_id
_entity_poly.type
_entity_poly.pdbx_seq_one_letter_code
_entity_poly.pdbx_strand_id
1 'polypeptide(L)'
;MNQLTDTTNNIWRVINRHKRLIIAIVVIATVGYLVFGRSSGLTQEKFQDKIYKVSNGVIDINDSKIEKVNDGSSVYMAKWNGFTITASVDSKDRIIFPYGVIGLPSNQMDEISLGQYQEIMKALSSVADSKLSDEDKERLILNELNFNNVIETGTKHSASKNGIKYELIGTEGTLLFMLGNKK
;
A
#
# COMPACT_ATOMS: atom_id res chain seq x y z
N MET A 1 27.12 -14.14 31.85
CA MET A 1 26.61 -14.69 30.57
C MET A 1 25.17 -14.23 30.40
N ASN A 2 24.90 -13.16 29.65
CA ASN A 2 23.51 -12.69 29.37
C ASN A 2 23.37 -11.90 28.05
N GLN A 3 24.33 -11.98 27.12
CA GLN A 3 24.22 -11.26 25.84
C GLN A 3 23.56 -12.07 24.71
N LEU A 4 23.54 -13.40 24.81
CA LEU A 4 23.02 -14.26 23.73
C LEU A 4 21.48 -14.37 23.71
N THR A 5 20.83 -14.24 24.87
CA THR A 5 19.36 -14.28 25.02
C THR A 5 18.69 -12.97 24.59
N ASP A 6 19.35 -11.82 24.79
CA ASP A 6 18.83 -10.52 24.32
C ASP A 6 18.90 -10.37 22.79
N THR A 7 19.92 -10.96 22.17
CA THR A 7 20.11 -10.88 20.72
C THR A 7 19.09 -11.76 19.97
N THR A 8 18.76 -12.94 20.51
CA THR A 8 17.77 -13.87 19.91
C THR A 8 16.33 -13.37 20.01
N ASN A 9 15.96 -12.71 21.12
CA ASN A 9 14.64 -12.08 21.27
C ASN A 9 14.45 -10.88 20.33
N ASN A 10 15.51 -10.10 20.09
CA ASN A 10 15.48 -9.00 19.13
C ASN A 10 15.38 -9.50 17.67
N ILE A 11 16.07 -10.58 17.31
CA ILE A 11 15.97 -11.20 15.98
C ILE A 11 14.56 -11.77 15.74
N TRP A 12 13.96 -12.46 16.71
CA TRP A 12 12.59 -12.97 16.58
C TRP A 12 11.55 -11.85 16.44
N ARG A 13 11.73 -10.73 17.16
CA ARG A 13 10.86 -9.54 17.05
C ARG A 13 10.99 -8.85 15.68
N VAL A 14 12.20 -8.80 15.13
CA VAL A 14 12.48 -8.28 13.77
C VAL A 14 11.91 -9.23 12.70
N ILE A 15 12.08 -10.55 12.86
CA ILE A 15 11.53 -11.57 11.95
C ILE A 15 10.00 -11.56 11.96
N ASN A 16 9.34 -11.44 13.11
CA ASN A 16 7.87 -11.34 13.17
C ASN A 16 7.35 -10.03 12.58
N ARG A 17 8.08 -8.91 12.74
CA ARG A 17 7.74 -7.63 12.12
C ARG A 17 7.87 -7.69 10.58
N HIS A 18 8.84 -8.44 10.06
CA HIS A 18 9.02 -8.62 8.61
C HIS A 18 8.13 -9.71 8.01
N LYS A 19 7.77 -10.78 8.75
CA LYS A 19 6.85 -11.82 8.27
C LYS A 19 5.50 -11.25 7.83
N ARG A 20 4.95 -10.28 8.56
CA ARG A 20 3.67 -9.62 8.20
C ARG A 20 3.80 -8.81 6.91
N LEU A 21 4.89 -8.06 6.75
CA LEU A 21 5.21 -7.34 5.51
C LEU A 21 5.40 -8.31 4.33
N ILE A 22 6.12 -9.40 4.53
CA ILE A 22 6.34 -10.44 3.50
C ILE A 22 5.01 -11.10 3.11
N ILE A 23 4.14 -11.44 4.06
CA ILE A 23 2.81 -12.00 3.77
C ILE A 23 1.96 -10.97 3.01
N ALA A 24 1.97 -9.70 3.43
CA ALA A 24 1.24 -8.65 2.73
C ALA A 24 1.75 -8.46 1.29
N ILE A 25 3.06 -8.46 1.07
CA ILE A 25 3.69 -8.38 -0.26
C ILE A 25 3.28 -9.58 -1.13
N VAL A 26 3.30 -10.79 -0.57
CA VAL A 26 2.88 -12.02 -1.28
C VAL A 26 1.38 -11.98 -1.60
N VAL A 27 0.53 -11.52 -0.68
CA VAL A 27 -0.91 -11.33 -0.94
C VAL A 27 -1.14 -10.30 -2.05
N ILE A 28 -0.44 -9.17 -2.04
CA ILE A 28 -0.50 -8.15 -3.09
C ILE A 28 -0.07 -8.73 -4.44
N ALA A 29 1.01 -9.51 -4.49
CA ALA A 29 1.48 -10.13 -5.72
C ALA A 29 0.50 -11.20 -6.25
N THR A 30 0.07 -12.13 -5.41
CA THR A 30 -0.70 -13.32 -5.85
C THR A 30 -2.20 -13.03 -6.00
N VAL A 31 -2.83 -12.35 -5.02
CA VAL A 31 -4.26 -11.99 -5.07
C VAL A 31 -4.48 -10.80 -6.02
N GLY A 32 -3.54 -9.86 -6.02
CA GLY A 32 -3.55 -8.70 -6.92
C GLY A 32 -3.60 -9.08 -8.39
N TYR A 33 -2.71 -9.97 -8.81
CA TYR A 33 -2.61 -10.41 -10.20
C TYR A 33 -3.88 -11.11 -10.71
N LEU A 34 -4.52 -11.93 -9.87
CA LEU A 34 -5.73 -12.67 -10.24
C LEU A 34 -7.00 -11.80 -10.25
N VAL A 35 -7.05 -10.74 -9.45
CA VAL A 35 -8.27 -9.91 -9.32
C VAL A 35 -8.21 -8.63 -10.17
N PHE A 36 -7.03 -8.04 -10.40
CA PHE A 36 -6.93 -6.66 -10.90
C PHE A 36 -6.37 -6.45 -12.31
N GLY A 37 -6.03 -7.50 -13.07
CA GLY A 37 -5.69 -7.43 -14.51
C GLY A 37 -4.41 -6.64 -14.85
N ARG A 38 -3.96 -6.69 -16.12
CA ARG A 38 -2.75 -5.98 -16.60
C ARG A 38 -3.10 -4.63 -17.25
N SER A 39 -2.46 -3.53 -16.82
CA SER A 39 -2.51 -2.20 -17.46
C SER A 39 -1.17 -1.84 -18.11
N SER A 40 -1.14 -0.75 -18.89
CA SER A 40 0.12 -0.14 -19.33
C SER A 40 0.86 0.46 -18.13
N GLY A 41 1.92 -0.23 -17.68
CA GLY A 41 2.68 0.18 -16.51
C GLY A 41 3.56 1.42 -16.69
N LEU A 42 3.97 2.00 -15.57
CA LEU A 42 4.86 3.16 -15.47
C LEU A 42 6.30 2.74 -15.16
N THR A 43 7.29 3.52 -15.57
CA THR A 43 8.64 3.37 -15.00
C THR A 43 8.62 3.79 -13.53
N GLN A 44 9.57 3.29 -12.73
CA GLN A 44 9.71 3.67 -11.32
C GLN A 44 9.77 5.19 -11.13
N GLU A 45 10.62 5.88 -11.89
CA GLU A 45 10.76 7.34 -11.85
C GLU A 45 9.44 8.05 -12.14
N LYS A 46 8.71 7.64 -13.18
CA LYS A 46 7.40 8.25 -13.53
C LYS A 46 6.34 7.97 -12.48
N PHE A 47 6.38 6.81 -11.84
CA PHE A 47 5.45 6.48 -10.77
C PHE A 47 5.69 7.38 -9.55
N GLN A 48 6.95 7.55 -9.14
CA GLN A 48 7.36 8.42 -8.04
C GLN A 48 7.07 9.90 -8.33
N ASP A 49 7.44 10.39 -9.51
CA ASP A 49 7.15 11.76 -9.97
C ASP A 49 5.65 12.06 -9.96
N LYS A 50 4.81 11.09 -10.40
CA LYS A 50 3.36 11.25 -10.32
C LYS A 50 2.87 11.34 -8.88
N ILE A 51 3.35 10.49 -7.96
CA ILE A 51 3.00 10.57 -6.53
C ILE A 51 3.40 11.93 -5.95
N TYR A 52 4.62 12.38 -6.22
CA TYR A 52 5.12 13.67 -5.78
C TYR A 52 4.23 14.81 -6.28
N LYS A 53 3.88 14.82 -7.57
CA LYS A 53 3.02 15.86 -8.16
C LYS A 53 1.60 15.87 -7.61
N VAL A 54 0.92 14.71 -7.53
CA VAL A 54 -0.47 14.65 -7.07
C VAL A 54 -0.61 14.90 -5.56
N SER A 55 0.47 14.74 -4.81
CA SER A 55 0.54 15.09 -3.39
C SER A 55 1.08 16.50 -3.13
N ASN A 56 1.26 17.33 -4.18
CA ASN A 56 1.82 18.67 -4.08
C ASN A 56 3.18 18.72 -3.33
N GLY A 57 4.02 17.70 -3.56
CA GLY A 57 5.34 17.57 -2.95
C GLY A 57 5.35 17.02 -1.52
N VAL A 58 4.21 16.67 -0.94
CA VAL A 58 4.13 16.08 0.41
C VAL A 58 4.76 14.69 0.44
N ILE A 59 4.48 13.86 -0.56
CA ILE A 59 4.99 12.49 -0.63
C ILE A 59 6.18 12.46 -1.59
N ASP A 60 7.38 12.62 -1.01
CA ASP A 60 8.66 12.49 -1.71
C ASP A 60 9.33 11.14 -1.39
N ILE A 61 9.45 10.27 -2.40
CA ILE A 61 9.94 8.90 -2.24
C ILE A 61 11.42 8.86 -2.58
N ASN A 62 12.24 8.76 -1.52
CA ASN A 62 13.70 8.67 -1.64
C ASN A 62 14.26 7.27 -1.34
N ASP A 63 13.48 6.42 -0.65
CA ASP A 63 13.85 5.03 -0.36
C ASP A 63 12.89 4.09 -1.09
N SER A 64 13.38 3.48 -2.16
CA SER A 64 12.60 2.56 -2.99
C SER A 64 13.45 1.51 -3.67
N LYS A 65 12.85 0.35 -3.93
CA LYS A 65 13.47 -0.78 -4.63
C LYS A 65 12.42 -1.67 -5.29
N ILE A 66 12.85 -2.42 -6.29
CA ILE A 66 12.09 -3.54 -6.84
C ILE A 66 12.67 -4.82 -6.25
N GLU A 67 11.84 -5.59 -5.54
CA GLU A 67 12.20 -6.88 -4.97
C GLU A 67 11.57 -8.02 -5.78
N LYS A 68 12.37 -9.06 -6.04
CA LYS A 68 11.86 -10.31 -6.59
C LYS A 68 11.24 -11.14 -5.46
N VAL A 69 10.02 -11.61 -5.68
CA VAL A 69 9.30 -12.47 -4.76
C VAL A 69 9.49 -13.94 -5.15
N ASN A 70 9.31 -14.85 -4.20
CA ASN A 70 9.65 -16.28 -4.34
C ASN A 70 8.92 -17.01 -5.49
N ASP A 71 7.80 -16.48 -5.97
CA ASP A 71 7.01 -17.02 -7.08
C ASP A 71 7.48 -16.53 -8.47
N GLY A 72 8.60 -15.81 -8.53
CA GLY A 72 9.13 -15.22 -9.76
C GLY A 72 8.46 -13.90 -10.15
N SER A 73 7.49 -13.43 -9.38
CA SER A 73 6.95 -12.08 -9.54
C SER A 73 7.92 -11.03 -8.98
N SER A 74 7.66 -9.76 -9.27
CA SER A 74 8.43 -8.64 -8.72
C SER A 74 7.47 -7.60 -8.16
N VAL A 75 7.88 -6.98 -7.05
CA VAL A 75 7.10 -5.98 -6.33
C VAL A 75 7.98 -4.76 -6.11
N TYR A 76 7.45 -3.61 -6.47
CA TYR A 76 8.01 -2.33 -6.10
C TYR A 76 7.65 -2.03 -4.65
N MET A 77 8.62 -1.56 -3.90
CA MET A 77 8.47 -1.16 -2.52
C MET A 77 9.13 0.19 -2.30
N ALA A 78 8.43 1.08 -1.64
CA ALA A 78 8.94 2.37 -1.20
C ALA A 78 8.60 2.62 0.26
N LYS A 79 9.53 3.20 1.00
CA LYS A 79 9.33 3.62 2.40
C LYS A 79 9.07 5.12 2.44
N TRP A 80 8.03 5.50 3.17
CA TRP A 80 7.73 6.89 3.44
C TRP A 80 7.01 7.01 4.78
N ASN A 81 7.56 7.79 5.72
CA ASN A 81 7.00 8.04 7.07
C ASN A 81 6.49 6.79 7.81
N GLY A 82 7.25 5.69 7.76
CA GLY A 82 6.87 4.43 8.43
C GLY A 82 5.87 3.55 7.66
N PHE A 83 5.35 4.03 6.53
CA PHE A 83 4.51 3.27 5.61
C PHE A 83 5.34 2.58 4.53
N THR A 84 4.77 1.53 3.95
CA THR A 84 5.32 0.86 2.77
C THR A 84 4.35 1.00 1.61
N ILE A 85 4.70 1.81 0.62
CA ILE A 85 3.99 1.90 -0.65
C ILE A 85 4.45 0.73 -1.51
N THR A 86 3.50 0.02 -2.11
CA THR A 86 3.77 -1.21 -2.88
C THR A 86 3.05 -1.19 -4.21
N ALA A 87 3.64 -1.82 -5.22
CA ALA A 87 2.96 -2.08 -6.48
C ALA A 87 3.53 -3.31 -7.17
N SER A 88 2.71 -3.98 -7.99
CA SER A 88 3.22 -5.07 -8.84
C SER A 88 4.15 -4.54 -9.93
N VAL A 89 5.08 -5.39 -10.36
CA VAL A 89 6.03 -5.07 -11.43
C VAL A 89 5.92 -6.11 -12.54
N ASP A 90 5.83 -5.64 -13.79
CA ASP A 90 5.81 -6.52 -14.96
C ASP A 90 7.20 -7.01 -15.36
N SER A 91 7.28 -7.89 -16.36
CA SER A 91 8.55 -8.46 -16.83
C SER A 91 9.49 -7.45 -17.52
N LYS A 92 9.09 -6.18 -17.64
CA LYS A 92 9.86 -5.09 -18.23
C LYS A 92 10.16 -4.01 -17.18
N ASP A 93 10.13 -4.38 -15.90
CA ASP A 93 10.35 -3.50 -14.75
C ASP A 93 9.39 -2.30 -14.70
N ARG A 94 8.16 -2.48 -15.19
CA ARG A 94 7.11 -1.44 -15.12
C ARG A 94 6.20 -1.69 -13.94
N ILE A 95 5.95 -0.61 -13.20
CA ILE A 95 4.98 -0.53 -12.12
C ILE A 95 3.57 -0.64 -12.69
N ILE A 96 2.84 -1.69 -12.29
CA ILE A 96 1.48 -2.00 -12.72
C ILE A 96 0.58 -2.26 -11.51
N PHE A 97 -0.72 -2.37 -11.75
CA PHE A 97 -1.67 -2.75 -10.70
C PHE A 97 -1.41 -4.15 -10.13
N PRO A 98 -1.81 -4.37 -8.86
CA PRO A 98 -2.38 -3.38 -7.94
C PRO A 98 -1.34 -2.40 -7.39
N TYR A 99 -1.80 -1.21 -6.98
CA TYR A 99 -1.05 -0.30 -6.10
C TYR A 99 -1.58 -0.45 -4.68
N GLY A 100 -0.75 -0.19 -3.69
CA GLY A 100 -1.18 -0.26 -2.30
C GLY A 100 -0.26 0.43 -1.32
N VAL A 101 -0.72 0.53 -0.09
CA VAL A 101 0.07 0.98 1.06
C VAL A 101 -0.19 0.07 2.24
N ILE A 102 0.88 -0.29 2.92
CA ILE A 102 0.89 -1.08 4.15
C ILE A 102 1.33 -0.17 5.29
N GLY A 103 0.50 -0.06 6.31
CA GLY A 103 0.81 0.60 7.56
C GLY A 103 0.81 -0.37 8.76
N LEU A 104 1.23 0.15 9.91
CA LEU A 104 1.01 -0.46 11.22
C LEU A 104 -0.48 -0.76 11.46
N PRO A 105 -0.84 -1.63 12.42
CA PRO A 105 -2.24 -1.74 12.83
C PRO A 105 -2.75 -0.40 13.37
N SER A 106 -4.05 -0.13 13.18
CA SER A 106 -4.68 1.15 13.51
C SER A 106 -4.48 1.58 14.97
N ASN A 107 -4.50 0.62 15.90
CA ASN A 107 -4.25 0.86 17.33
C ASN A 107 -2.83 1.30 17.70
N GLN A 108 -1.90 1.32 16.73
CA GLN A 108 -0.53 1.80 16.87
C GLN A 108 -0.28 3.10 16.09
N MET A 109 -1.31 3.67 15.46
CA MET A 109 -1.22 4.93 14.73
C MET A 109 -1.85 6.06 15.55
N ASP A 110 -1.15 7.18 15.62
CA ASP A 110 -1.74 8.44 16.06
C ASP A 110 -2.54 9.10 14.91
N GLU A 111 -3.24 10.18 15.24
CA GLU A 111 -4.05 10.94 14.28
C GLU A 111 -3.21 11.44 13.08
N ILE A 112 -1.95 11.84 13.33
CA ILE A 112 -1.03 12.30 12.29
C ILE A 112 -0.72 11.16 11.33
N SER A 113 -0.39 9.97 11.84
CA SER A 113 -0.12 8.78 11.03
C SER A 113 -1.35 8.36 10.23
N LEU A 114 -2.55 8.42 10.82
CA LEU A 114 -3.80 8.15 10.10
C LEU A 114 -4.04 9.16 8.97
N GLY A 115 -3.80 10.45 9.21
CA GLY A 115 -3.86 11.49 8.19
C GLY A 115 -2.86 11.24 7.06
N GLN A 116 -1.62 10.92 7.38
CA GLN A 116 -0.58 10.56 6.39
C GLN A 116 -0.96 9.34 5.57
N TYR A 117 -1.57 8.32 6.20
CA TYR A 117 -2.05 7.14 5.49
C TYR A 117 -3.17 7.48 4.50
N GLN A 118 -4.12 8.34 4.89
CA GLN A 118 -5.14 8.85 3.97
C GLN A 118 -4.53 9.63 2.80
N GLU A 119 -3.51 10.45 3.03
CA GLU A 119 -2.83 11.18 1.96
C GLU A 119 -2.17 10.24 0.94
N ILE A 120 -1.56 9.14 1.41
CA ILE A 120 -1.03 8.10 0.50
C ILE A 120 -2.17 7.44 -0.29
N MET A 121 -3.29 7.11 0.35
CA MET A 121 -4.46 6.52 -0.34
C MET A 121 -4.99 7.45 -1.44
N LYS A 122 -5.11 8.76 -1.14
CA LYS A 122 -5.53 9.79 -2.09
C LYS A 122 -4.56 9.88 -3.27
N ALA A 123 -3.25 9.94 -2.98
CA ALA A 123 -2.21 10.03 -4.00
C ALA A 123 -2.22 8.82 -4.93
N LEU A 124 -2.22 7.59 -4.38
CA LEU A 124 -2.29 6.37 -5.18
C LEU A 124 -3.56 6.31 -6.04
N SER A 125 -4.69 6.78 -5.51
CA SER A 125 -5.95 6.88 -6.24
C SER A 125 -5.85 7.86 -7.41
N SER A 126 -5.23 9.03 -7.22
CA SER A 126 -4.98 9.99 -8.33
C SER A 126 -3.99 9.47 -9.37
N VAL A 127 -2.98 8.68 -8.97
CA VAL A 127 -2.06 8.05 -9.93
C VAL A 127 -2.77 7.01 -10.78
N ALA A 128 -3.71 6.27 -10.18
CA ALA A 128 -4.52 5.25 -10.84
C ALA A 128 -5.60 5.84 -11.75
N ASP A 129 -6.25 6.91 -11.29
CA ASP A 129 -7.33 7.61 -11.98
C ASP A 129 -7.12 9.12 -11.95
N SER A 130 -6.60 9.66 -13.05
CA SER A 130 -6.39 11.10 -13.18
C SER A 130 -7.69 11.91 -13.31
N LYS A 131 -8.85 11.26 -13.44
CA LYS A 131 -10.17 11.92 -13.52
C LYS A 131 -10.84 12.06 -12.16
N LEU A 132 -10.26 11.48 -11.11
CA LEU A 132 -10.80 11.52 -9.76
C LEU A 132 -10.60 12.93 -9.16
N SER A 133 -11.70 13.62 -8.86
CA SER A 133 -11.65 14.92 -8.18
C SER A 133 -11.22 14.79 -6.72
N ASP A 134 -10.88 15.91 -6.08
CA ASP A 134 -10.56 15.92 -4.64
C ASP A 134 -11.75 15.48 -3.78
N GLU A 135 -12.94 15.96 -4.10
CA GLU A 135 -14.19 15.56 -3.43
C GLU A 135 -14.49 14.06 -3.63
N ASP A 136 -14.23 13.53 -4.84
CA ASP A 136 -14.39 12.12 -5.12
C ASP A 136 -13.43 11.25 -4.31
N LYS A 137 -12.19 11.71 -4.13
CA LYS A 137 -11.19 11.03 -3.29
C LYS A 137 -11.64 10.99 -1.84
N GLU A 138 -12.09 12.12 -1.30
CA GLU A 138 -12.55 12.21 0.08
C GLU A 138 -13.76 11.31 0.31
N ARG A 139 -14.77 11.39 -0.57
CA ARG A 139 -15.96 10.53 -0.49
C ARG A 139 -15.61 9.06 -0.60
N LEU A 140 -14.75 8.68 -1.54
CA LEU A 140 -14.31 7.31 -1.71
C LEU A 140 -13.65 6.76 -0.44
N ILE A 141 -12.74 7.53 0.16
CA ILE A 141 -11.97 7.08 1.32
C ILE A 141 -12.82 7.09 2.59
N LEU A 142 -13.45 8.23 2.90
CA LEU A 142 -14.15 8.41 4.17
C LEU A 142 -15.47 7.67 4.21
N ASN A 143 -16.21 7.62 3.09
CA ASN A 143 -17.57 7.10 3.06
C ASN A 143 -17.63 5.70 2.43
N GLU A 144 -17.14 5.55 1.20
CA GLU A 144 -17.32 4.29 0.45
C GLU A 144 -16.40 3.16 0.98
N LEU A 145 -15.15 3.48 1.31
CA LEU A 145 -14.23 2.58 2.02
C LEU A 145 -14.43 2.59 3.54
N ASN A 146 -15.31 3.48 4.03
CA ASN A 146 -15.66 3.63 5.44
C ASN A 146 -14.43 3.64 6.35
N PHE A 147 -13.50 4.56 6.06
CA PHE A 147 -12.18 4.61 6.68
C PHE A 147 -12.25 4.50 8.21
N ASN A 148 -13.03 5.37 8.85
CA ASN A 148 -13.12 5.43 10.31
C ASN A 148 -13.59 4.10 10.91
N ASN A 149 -14.61 3.47 10.33
CA ASN A 149 -15.08 2.17 10.80
C ASN A 149 -14.00 1.10 10.62
N VAL A 150 -13.26 1.09 9.52
CA VAL A 150 -12.18 0.11 9.32
C VAL A 150 -11.06 0.31 10.35
N ILE A 151 -10.68 1.55 10.64
CA ILE A 151 -9.69 1.86 11.68
C ILE A 151 -10.14 1.37 13.05
N GLU A 152 -11.41 1.58 13.39
CA GLU A 152 -11.97 1.22 14.70
C GLU A 152 -12.20 -0.29 14.86
N THR A 153 -12.74 -0.94 13.83
CA THR A 153 -13.26 -2.32 13.94
C THR A 153 -12.33 -3.38 13.35
N GLY A 154 -11.31 -2.98 12.57
CA GLY A 154 -10.46 -3.93 11.86
C GLY A 154 -11.22 -4.74 10.79
N THR A 155 -12.21 -4.13 10.15
CA THR A 155 -13.01 -4.79 9.10
C THR A 155 -12.40 -4.58 7.71
N LYS A 156 -12.93 -5.30 6.71
CA LYS A 156 -12.65 -5.08 5.29
C LYS A 156 -13.80 -4.34 4.64
N HIS A 157 -13.48 -3.29 3.89
CA HIS A 157 -14.40 -2.57 3.02
C HIS A 157 -13.85 -2.50 1.60
N SER A 158 -14.76 -2.41 0.63
CA SER A 158 -14.39 -2.31 -0.78
C SER A 158 -15.33 -1.40 -1.54
N ALA A 159 -14.77 -0.63 -2.46
CA ALA A 159 -15.50 0.28 -3.32
C ALA A 159 -15.06 0.11 -4.78
N SER A 160 -15.76 0.74 -5.71
CA SER A 160 -15.37 0.74 -7.12
C SER A 160 -15.77 2.05 -7.79
N LYS A 161 -14.85 2.65 -8.52
CA LYS A 161 -15.06 3.89 -9.25
C LYS A 161 -14.24 3.91 -10.53
N ASN A 162 -14.83 4.36 -11.63
CA ASN A 162 -14.19 4.51 -12.94
C ASN A 162 -13.44 3.24 -13.42
N GLY A 163 -13.98 2.06 -13.13
CA GLY A 163 -13.35 0.79 -13.51
C GLY A 163 -12.15 0.39 -12.66
N ILE A 164 -11.88 1.09 -11.56
CA ILE A 164 -10.89 0.71 -10.54
C ILE A 164 -11.65 0.23 -9.30
N LYS A 165 -11.20 -0.90 -8.76
CA LYS A 165 -11.66 -1.45 -7.49
C LYS A 165 -10.67 -1.06 -6.40
N TYR A 166 -11.21 -0.68 -5.24
CA TYR A 166 -10.49 -0.24 -4.06
C TYR A 166 -10.83 -1.17 -2.90
N GLU A 167 -9.84 -1.50 -2.08
CA GLU A 167 -10.01 -2.30 -0.87
C GLU A 167 -9.24 -1.66 0.29
N LEU A 168 -9.91 -1.51 1.44
CA LEU A 168 -9.30 -1.11 2.70
C LEU A 168 -9.54 -2.22 3.72
N ILE A 169 -8.47 -2.70 4.33
CA ILE A 169 -8.48 -3.86 5.21
C ILE A 169 -7.73 -3.49 6.48
N GLY A 170 -8.47 -3.38 7.58
CA GLY A 170 -7.89 -3.39 8.91
C GLY A 170 -7.71 -4.83 9.38
N THR A 171 -6.60 -5.12 10.05
CA THR A 171 -6.38 -6.39 10.76
C THR A 171 -5.67 -6.09 12.07
N GLU A 172 -5.67 -7.04 13.02
CA GLU A 172 -4.87 -6.93 14.25
C GLU A 172 -3.36 -6.70 13.98
N GLY A 173 -2.89 -7.06 12.78
CA GLY A 173 -1.48 -7.03 12.45
C GLY A 173 -1.01 -5.91 11.54
N THR A 174 -1.91 -5.29 10.77
CA THR A 174 -1.60 -4.31 9.73
C THR A 174 -2.85 -3.59 9.27
N LEU A 175 -2.68 -2.37 8.77
CA LEU A 175 -3.65 -1.67 7.95
C LEU A 175 -3.19 -1.71 6.49
N LEU A 176 -4.06 -2.14 5.58
CA LEU A 176 -3.75 -2.35 4.17
C LEU A 176 -4.78 -1.64 3.30
N PHE A 177 -4.30 -0.86 2.33
CA PHE A 177 -5.08 -0.30 1.25
C PHE A 177 -4.53 -0.78 -0.07
N MET A 178 -5.42 -1.16 -0.98
CA MET A 178 -5.06 -1.59 -2.33
C MET A 178 -6.06 -1.07 -3.34
N LEU A 179 -5.59 -0.84 -4.57
CA LEU A 179 -6.42 -0.53 -5.71
C LEU A 179 -5.89 -1.19 -6.99
N GLY A 180 -6.77 -1.41 -7.95
CA GLY A 180 -6.40 -1.89 -9.29
C GLY A 180 -7.60 -1.99 -10.22
N ASN A 181 -7.41 -2.42 -11.47
CA ASN A 181 -8.53 -2.50 -12.41
C ASN A 181 -9.58 -3.51 -11.95
N LYS A 182 -10.84 -3.15 -12.10
CA LYS A 182 -11.96 -4.07 -11.98
C LYS A 182 -11.92 -4.99 -13.20
N LYS A 183 -11.62 -6.27 -13.00
CA LYS A 183 -11.80 -7.31 -14.04
C LYS A 183 -13.26 -7.41 -14.45
#